data_AF-A0A820NT84-F1
#
_entry.id   AF-A0A820NT84-F1
#
_cell.length_a   1.000
_cell.length_b   1.000
_cell.length_c   1.000
_cell.angle_alpha   90.00
_cell.angle_beta   90.00
_cell.angle_gamma   90.00
#
_symmetry.space_group_name_H-M   'P 1'
#
loop_
_entity.id
_entity.type
_entity.pdbx_description
1 polymer ?
#
loop_
_entity_poly.entity_id
_entity_poly.type
_entity_poly.pdbx_seq_one_letter_code
_entity_poly.pdbx_strand_id
1 'polypeptide(L)'
;IGCRVLELCYNDFCNSAERFQLVQEFYGREYTILKTTDVKNIEELLASKTATGQRTNVLDYMQENLMACIQKDLLSTSIVHRVMHEYIRNANEKGREELIDA
;
A
#
# COMPACT_ATOMS: atom_id res chain seq x y z
N ILE A 1 -5.20 -19.80 -1.32
CA ILE A 1 -5.49 -20.11 0.11
C ILE A 1 -4.92 -19.03 1.03
N GLY A 2 -3.61 -18.69 0.96
CA GLY A 2 -3.01 -17.66 1.83
C GLY A 2 -3.70 -16.28 1.80
N CYS A 3 -4.05 -15.76 0.62
CA CYS A 3 -4.74 -14.47 0.47
C CYS A 3 -6.13 -14.45 1.16
N ARG A 4 -6.87 -15.56 1.15
CA ARG A 4 -8.19 -15.66 1.80
C ARG A 4 -8.11 -15.61 3.33
N VAL A 5 -7.08 -16.24 3.90
CA VAL A 5 -6.81 -16.21 5.34
C VAL A 5 -6.38 -14.80 5.77
N LEU A 6 -5.55 -14.14 4.96
CA LEU A 6 -5.11 -12.78 5.21
C LEU A 6 -6.29 -11.79 5.13
N GLU A 7 -7.16 -11.93 4.13
CA GLU A 7 -8.38 -11.13 3.98
C GLU A 7 -9.35 -11.32 5.17
N LEU A 8 -9.54 -12.57 5.61
CA LEU A 8 -10.36 -12.88 6.79
C LEU A 8 -9.79 -12.21 8.04
N CYS A 9 -8.48 -12.33 8.26
CA CYS A 9 -7.79 -11.70 9.39
C CYS A 9 -7.96 -10.18 9.35
N TYR A 10 -7.68 -9.56 8.19
CA TYR A 10 -7.79 -8.13 7.97
C TYR A 10 -9.20 -7.60 8.26
N ASN A 11 -10.24 -8.28 7.77
CA ASN A 11 -11.62 -7.83 7.93
C ASN A 11 -12.20 -8.13 9.32
N ASP A 12 -11.98 -9.33 9.86
CA ASP A 12 -12.78 -9.82 11.00
C ASP A 12 -12.03 -9.83 12.33
N PHE A 13 -10.68 -9.79 12.31
CA PHE A 13 -9.87 -9.96 13.52
C PHE A 13 -8.94 -8.77 13.82
N CYS A 14 -8.43 -8.10 12.79
CA CYS A 14 -7.49 -6.99 12.98
C CYS A 14 -8.19 -5.70 13.42
N ASN A 15 -7.65 -5.07 14.45
CA ASN A 15 -7.96 -3.68 14.80
C ASN A 15 -7.27 -2.68 13.85
N SER A 16 -7.54 -1.38 14.01
CA SER A 16 -7.02 -0.34 13.11
C SER A 16 -5.49 -0.33 13.00
N ALA A 17 -4.76 -0.58 14.09
CA ALA A 17 -3.30 -0.59 14.08
C ALA A 17 -2.75 -1.84 13.36
N GLU A 18 -3.36 -3.00 13.59
CA GLU A 18 -2.98 -4.26 12.93
C GLU A 18 -3.30 -4.24 11.43
N ARG A 19 -4.46 -3.68 11.06
CA ARG A 19 -4.81 -3.44 9.65
C ARG A 19 -3.78 -2.55 8.97
N PHE A 20 -3.37 -1.48 9.65
CA PHE A 20 -2.35 -0.60 9.13
C PHE A 20 -1.02 -1.34 8.96
N GLN A 21 -0.60 -2.17 9.91
CA GLN A 21 0.60 -3.01 9.77
C GLN A 21 0.54 -3.96 8.57
N LEU A 22 -0.61 -4.55 8.27
CA LEU A 22 -0.76 -5.42 7.09
C LEU A 22 -0.65 -4.64 5.78
N VAL A 23 -1.24 -3.44 5.71
CA VAL A 23 -1.17 -2.57 4.52
C VAL A 23 0.26 -2.05 4.31
N GLN A 24 1.02 -1.84 5.39
CA GLN A 24 2.40 -1.36 5.32
C GLN A 24 3.37 -2.27 4.57
N GLU A 25 3.12 -3.58 4.54
CA GLU A 25 3.97 -4.53 3.81
C GLU A 25 3.99 -4.23 2.29
N PHE A 26 2.96 -3.55 1.78
CA PHE A 26 2.88 -3.14 0.38
C PHE A 26 3.73 -1.91 0.05
N TYR A 27 4.25 -1.19 1.05
CA TYR A 27 5.04 0.04 0.85
C TYR A 27 6.55 -0.23 0.64
N GLY A 28 7.01 -1.46 0.85
CA GLY A 28 8.39 -1.87 0.57
C GLY A 28 9.40 -1.53 1.67
N ARG A 29 10.67 -1.91 1.45
CA ARG A 29 11.74 -1.83 2.47
C ARG A 29 12.10 -0.39 2.86
N GLU A 30 11.90 0.56 1.96
CA GLU A 30 12.16 1.98 2.20
C GLU A 30 11.23 2.53 3.30
N TYR A 31 10.02 1.96 3.41
CA TYR A 31 9.12 2.20 4.52
C TYR A 31 9.69 1.79 5.89
N THR A 32 10.45 0.70 5.98
CA THR A 32 11.08 0.24 7.23
C THR A 32 12.10 1.25 7.76
N ILE A 33 12.77 1.97 6.86
CA ILE A 33 13.79 2.98 7.19
C ILE A 33 13.11 4.30 7.62
N LEU A 34 11.94 4.61 7.05
CA LEU A 34 11.17 5.83 7.32
C LEU A 34 10.20 5.72 8.50
N LYS A 35 10.02 4.52 9.08
CA LYS A 35 9.15 4.26 10.23
C LYS A 35 9.64 5.01 11.47
N THR A 36 9.16 6.23 11.68
CA THR A 36 9.04 6.82 13.02
C THR A 36 7.78 6.25 13.69
N THR A 37 7.82 6.06 15.01
CA THR A 37 6.82 5.33 15.81
C THR A 37 5.38 5.87 15.71
N ASP A 38 5.17 7.04 15.10
CA ASP A 38 3.90 7.79 15.13
C ASP A 38 3.21 7.98 13.77
N VAL A 39 3.72 7.40 12.68
CA VAL A 39 3.07 7.55 11.37
C VAL A 39 1.79 6.71 11.33
N LYS A 40 0.63 7.32 11.05
CA LYS A 40 -0.69 6.62 11.04
C LYS A 40 -1.24 6.35 9.64
N ASN A 41 -0.66 6.99 8.63
CA ASN A 41 -1.07 6.86 7.24
C ASN A 41 0.11 7.16 6.30
N ILE A 42 0.00 6.71 5.05
CA ILE A 42 1.04 6.95 4.05
C ILE A 42 1.21 8.45 3.73
N GLU A 43 0.19 9.28 3.94
CA GLU A 43 0.31 10.73 3.66
C GLU A 43 1.27 11.42 4.63
N GLU A 44 1.17 11.10 5.92
CA GLU A 44 2.08 11.56 6.96
C GLU A 44 3.51 11.06 6.70
N LEU A 45 3.66 9.83 6.20
CA LEU A 45 4.95 9.28 5.80
C LEU A 45 5.56 10.11 4.66
N LEU A 46 4.78 10.31 3.59
CA LEU A 46 5.23 10.97 2.38
C LEU A 46 5.38 12.49 2.55
N ALA A 47 4.79 13.06 3.60
CA ALA A 47 4.98 14.44 4.04
C ALA A 47 6.21 14.63 4.93
N SER A 48 6.82 13.55 5.42
CA SER A 48 8.05 13.65 6.23
C SER A 48 9.21 14.18 5.39
N LYS A 49 10.02 15.08 5.99
CA LYS A 49 11.16 15.72 5.31
C LYS A 49 12.22 14.73 4.80
N THR A 50 12.24 13.51 5.33
CA THR A 50 13.11 12.41 4.92
C THR A 50 12.60 11.65 3.69
N ALA A 51 11.30 11.76 3.37
CA ALA A 51 10.67 10.98 2.30
C ALA A 51 10.73 11.65 0.92
N THR A 52 11.15 12.91 0.77
CA THR A 52 11.10 13.64 -0.51
C THR A 52 11.87 12.98 -1.64
N GLY A 53 12.95 12.24 -1.33
CA GLY A 53 13.71 11.46 -2.32
C GLY A 53 13.27 9.99 -2.47
N GLN A 54 12.63 9.41 -1.45
CA GLN A 54 12.22 8.00 -1.43
C GLN A 54 10.73 7.81 -1.75
N ARG A 55 9.96 8.90 -1.84
CA ARG A 55 8.52 8.90 -2.17
C ARG A 55 8.24 8.22 -3.50
N THR A 56 9.05 8.51 -4.51
CA THR A 56 8.91 7.90 -5.83
C THR A 56 9.13 6.38 -5.72
N ASN A 57 10.18 5.95 -5.05
CA ASN A 57 10.49 4.52 -4.90
C ASN A 57 9.40 3.74 -4.13
N VAL A 58 8.84 4.32 -3.06
CA VAL A 58 7.73 3.71 -2.30
C VAL A 58 6.50 3.55 -3.20
N LEU A 59 6.17 4.58 -3.98
CA LEU A 59 5.02 4.54 -4.89
C LEU A 59 5.27 3.55 -6.05
N ASP A 60 6.47 3.52 -6.62
CA ASP A 60 6.85 2.57 -7.67
C ASP A 60 6.73 1.12 -7.15
N TYR A 61 7.22 0.84 -5.94
CA TYR A 61 7.10 -0.47 -5.31
C TYR A 61 5.63 -0.84 -5.01
N MET A 62 4.82 0.12 -4.56
CA MET A 62 3.38 -0.11 -4.40
C MET A 62 2.71 -0.45 -5.72
N GLN A 63 3.07 0.25 -6.80
CA GLN A 63 2.54 0.01 -8.13
C GLN A 63 2.91 -1.40 -8.61
N GLU A 64 4.18 -1.82 -8.49
CA GLU A 64 4.62 -3.16 -8.85
C GLU A 64 3.83 -4.26 -8.12
N ASN A 65 3.62 -4.09 -6.80
CA ASN A 65 2.81 -5.04 -6.02
C ASN A 65 1.34 -5.04 -6.44
N LEU A 66 0.75 -3.88 -6.67
CA LEU A 66 -0.63 -3.77 -7.13
C LEU A 66 -0.82 -4.43 -8.49
N MET A 67 0.09 -4.20 -9.44
CA MET A 67 0.08 -4.86 -10.75
C MET A 67 0.19 -6.38 -10.60
N ALA A 68 1.05 -6.87 -9.71
CA ALA A 68 1.16 -8.30 -9.41
C ALA A 68 -0.12 -8.87 -8.76
N CYS A 69 -0.85 -8.07 -7.98
CA CYS A 69 -2.16 -8.45 -7.43
C CYS A 69 -3.25 -8.49 -8.52
N ILE A 70 -3.28 -7.52 -9.43
CA ILE A 70 -4.21 -7.47 -10.58
C ILE A 70 -4.01 -8.68 -11.48
N GLN A 71 -2.77 -8.97 -11.88
CA GLN A 71 -2.44 -10.13 -12.72
C GLN A 71 -2.83 -11.48 -12.10
N LYS A 72 -2.91 -11.55 -10.76
CA LYS A 72 -3.30 -12.74 -10.01
C LYS A 72 -4.79 -12.77 -9.64
N ASP A 73 -5.59 -11.85 -10.18
CA ASP A 73 -7.04 -11.73 -9.93
C ASP A 73 -7.39 -11.56 -8.43
N LEU A 74 -6.54 -10.83 -7.69
CA LEU A 74 -6.71 -10.59 -6.26
C LEU A 74 -7.53 -9.33 -5.94
N LEU A 75 -8.09 -8.68 -6.96
CA LEU A 75 -8.96 -7.51 -6.80
C LEU A 75 -10.22 -7.80 -5.98
N SER A 76 -10.61 -9.06 -5.81
CA SER A 76 -11.74 -9.42 -4.94
C SER A 76 -11.50 -9.17 -3.44
N THR A 77 -10.29 -8.76 -3.03
CA THR A 77 -9.92 -8.57 -1.61
C THR A 77 -9.91 -7.10 -1.18
N SER A 78 -10.51 -6.83 -0.01
CA SER A 78 -10.65 -5.47 0.53
C SER A 78 -9.31 -4.84 0.89
N ILE A 79 -8.32 -5.65 1.29
CA ILE A 79 -6.99 -5.14 1.59
C ILE A 79 -6.31 -4.59 0.33
N VAL A 80 -6.46 -5.24 -0.82
CA VAL A 80 -5.90 -4.76 -2.10
C VAL A 80 -6.60 -3.46 -2.51
N HIS A 81 -7.92 -3.36 -2.35
CA HIS A 81 -8.64 -2.11 -2.57
C HIS A 81 -8.15 -0.99 -1.67
N ARG A 82 -7.82 -1.28 -0.41
CA ARG A 82 -7.28 -0.29 0.52
C ARG A 82 -5.94 0.24 0.04
N VAL A 83 -5.01 -0.64 -0.34
CA VAL A 83 -3.69 -0.27 -0.88
C VAL A 83 -3.85 0.54 -2.17
N MET A 84 -4.74 0.09 -3.07
CA MET A 84 -5.03 0.76 -4.33
C MET A 84 -5.54 2.20 -4.12
N HIS A 85 -6.49 2.38 -3.21
CA HIS A 85 -7.01 3.71 -2.86
C HIS A 85 -5.90 4.65 -2.35
N GLU A 86 -5.00 4.13 -1.51
CA GLU A 86 -3.87 4.90 -0.98
C GLU A 86 -2.84 5.26 -2.05
N TYR A 87 -2.55 4.34 -2.98
CA TYR A 87 -1.70 4.60 -4.14
C TYR A 87 -2.28 5.70 -5.02
N ILE A 88 -3.55 5.57 -5.46
CA ILE A 88 -4.20 6.54 -6.36
C ILE A 88 -4.18 7.95 -5.76
N ARG A 89 -4.40 8.09 -4.45
CA ARG A 89 -4.41 9.39 -3.77
C ARG A 89 -3.03 10.07 -3.76
N ASN A 90 -1.95 9.29 -3.81
CA ASN A 90 -0.58 9.79 -3.67
C ASN A 90 0.27 9.75 -4.94
N ALA A 91 -0.13 8.92 -5.92
CA ALA A 91 0.52 8.77 -7.21
C ALA A 91 0.30 9.99 -8.11
N ASN A 92 1.22 10.17 -9.06
CA ASN A 92 1.11 11.14 -10.14
C ASN A 92 0.08 10.65 -11.20
N GLU A 93 -0.27 11.53 -12.13
CA GLU A 93 -1.27 11.24 -13.18
C GLU A 93 -0.89 10.00 -14.00
N LYS A 94 0.37 9.91 -14.42
CA LYS A 94 0.91 8.78 -15.18
C LYS A 94 0.74 7.43 -14.45
N GLY A 95 1.13 7.35 -13.18
CA GLY A 95 1.02 6.10 -12.41
C GLY A 95 -0.44 5.69 -12.16
N ARG A 96 -1.37 6.66 -12.10
CA ARG A 96 -2.81 6.37 -12.03
C ARG A 96 -3.32 5.78 -13.33
N GLU A 97 -2.96 6.37 -14.47
CA GLU A 97 -3.35 5.86 -15.79
C GLU A 97 -2.86 4.43 -16.00
N GLU A 98 -1.59 4.16 -15.70
CA GLU A 98 -1.00 2.82 -15.82
C GLU A 98 -1.71 1.76 -14.97
N LEU A 99 -2.20 2.13 -13.78
CA LEU A 99 -2.95 1.23 -12.92
C LEU A 99 -4.39 1.01 -13.41
N ILE A 100 -5.01 2.03 -14.02
CA ILE A 100 -6.39 1.95 -14.53
C ILE A 100 -6.45 1.17 -15.85
N ASP A 101 -5.41 1.27 -16.67
CA ASP A 101 -5.30 0.57 -17.96
C ASP A 101 -4.84 -0.90 -17.81
N ALA A 102 -4.49 -1.32 -16.60
CA ALA A 102 -4.02 -2.68 -16.25
C ALA A 102 -5.11 -3.75 -16.31
#